data_AF-A0A016W900-F1
#
_entry.id   AF-A0A016W900-F1
#
_cell.length_a   1.000
_cell.length_b   1.000
_cell.length_c   1.000
_cell.angle_alpha   90.00
_cell.angle_beta   90.00
_cell.angle_gamma   90.00
#
_symmetry.space_group_name_H-M   'P 1'
#
loop_
_entity.id
_entity.type
_entity.pdbx_description
1 polymer ?
#
loop_
_entity_poly.entity_id
_entity_poly.type
_entity_poly.pdbx_seq_one_letter_code
_entity_poly.pdbx_strand_id
1 'polypeptide(L)'
;MQEADIKFRILASGVLEILNKYKRRRYCNMTREQWERFRQLREMTDDGSIRVTVSDKGGEFVIIPQALDREITDLHLSDATIYRQTVYWKS
;
A
#
# COMPACT_ATOMS: atom_id res chain seq x y z
N MET A 1 -46.24 17.48 -2.99
CA MET A 1 -45.05 17.09 -2.20
C MET A 1 -44.58 15.67 -2.55
N GLN A 2 -45.48 14.66 -2.54
CA GLN A 2 -45.13 13.26 -2.88
C GLN A 2 -44.61 13.07 -4.32
N GLU A 3 -45.15 13.78 -5.31
CA GLU A 3 -44.72 13.63 -6.70
C GLU A 3 -43.28 14.13 -6.95
N ALA A 4 -42.88 15.21 -6.27
CA ALA A 4 -41.51 15.72 -6.33
C ALA A 4 -40.53 14.74 -5.68
N ASP A 5 -40.94 14.09 -4.59
CA ASP A 5 -40.14 13.08 -3.89
C ASP A 5 -39.93 11.82 -4.74
N ILE A 6 -40.97 11.37 -5.45
CA ILE A 6 -40.88 10.25 -6.41
C ILE A 6 -39.90 10.58 -7.53
N LYS A 7 -40.01 11.77 -8.14
CA LYS A 7 -39.10 12.22 -9.22
C LYS A 7 -37.65 12.33 -8.71
N PHE A 8 -37.45 12.83 -7.49
CA PHE A 8 -36.13 12.93 -6.88
C PHE A 8 -35.51 11.55 -6.63
N ARG A 9 -36.30 10.58 -6.14
CA ARG A 9 -35.83 9.20 -5.92
C ARG A 9 -35.42 8.52 -7.22
N ILE A 10 -36.19 8.68 -8.30
CA ILE A 10 -35.87 8.12 -9.62
C ILE A 10 -34.57 8.74 -10.16
N LEU A 11 -34.40 10.06 -10.01
CA LEU A 11 -33.17 10.74 -10.39
C LEU A 11 -31.96 10.24 -9.58
N ALA A 12 -32.11 10.16 -8.26
CA ALA A 12 -31.05 9.71 -7.37
C ALA A 12 -30.63 8.26 -7.67
N SER A 13 -31.56 7.36 -7.95
CA SER A 13 -31.24 5.99 -8.35
C SER A 13 -30.50 5.92 -9.68
N GLY A 14 -30.92 6.70 -10.68
CA GLY A 14 -30.24 6.74 -11.99
C GLY A 14 -28.82 7.30 -11.89
N VAL A 15 -28.62 8.37 -11.10
CA VAL A 15 -27.29 8.93 -10.84
C VAL A 15 -26.41 7.92 -10.11
N LEU A 16 -26.95 7.22 -9.11
CA LEU A 16 -26.20 6.21 -8.36
C LEU A 16 -25.81 5.01 -9.23
N GLU A 17 -26.68 4.54 -10.13
CA GLU A 17 -26.35 3.48 -11.10
C GLU A 17 -25.21 3.88 -12.03
N ILE A 18 -25.27 5.10 -12.58
CA ILE A 18 -24.20 5.65 -13.42
C ILE A 18 -22.91 5.72 -12.61
N LEU A 19 -22.93 6.33 -11.42
CA LEU A 19 -21.76 6.42 -10.56
C LEU A 19 -21.19 5.03 -10.26
N ASN A 20 -22.00 4.04 -9.91
CA ASN A 20 -21.53 2.68 -9.65
C ASN A 20 -20.95 1.99 -10.89
N LYS A 21 -21.56 2.20 -12.06
CA LYS A 21 -21.07 1.68 -13.34
C LYS A 21 -19.67 2.23 -13.69
N TYR A 22 -19.42 3.50 -13.39
CA TYR A 22 -18.15 4.15 -13.70
C TYR A 22 -17.16 4.17 -12.52
N LYS A 23 -17.59 3.90 -11.29
CA LYS A 23 -16.73 3.85 -10.08
C LYS A 23 -15.58 2.85 -10.19
N ARG A 24 -15.80 1.75 -10.93
CA ARG A 24 -14.77 0.72 -11.19
C ARG A 24 -13.81 1.10 -12.31
N ARG A 25 -14.18 2.05 -13.18
CA ARG A 25 -13.27 2.65 -14.14
C ARG A 25 -12.46 3.73 -13.43
N ARG A 26 -11.50 3.29 -12.62
CA ARG A 26 -10.37 4.16 -12.25
C ARG A 26 -9.69 4.54 -13.56
N TYR A 27 -10.01 5.73 -14.08
CA TYR A 27 -9.20 6.35 -15.12
C TYR A 27 -7.85 6.63 -14.50
N CYS A 28 -6.94 5.73 -14.75
CA CYS A 28 -5.53 5.88 -14.50
C CYS A 28 -4.98 6.50 -15.77
N ASN A 29 -4.37 7.68 -15.66
CA ASN A 29 -3.65 8.33 -16.77
C ASN A 29 -2.31 7.61 -17.04
N MET A 30 -2.27 6.29 -16.84
CA MET A 30 -1.09 5.47 -17.06
C MET A 30 -1.21 4.78 -18.40
N THR A 31 -0.12 4.78 -19.15
CA THR A 31 -0.01 3.95 -20.34
C THR A 31 -0.04 2.47 -19.94
N ARG A 32 -0.33 1.60 -20.91
CA ARG A 32 -0.30 0.14 -20.69
C ARG A 32 1.07 -0.34 -20.18
N GLU A 33 2.15 0.26 -20.68
CA GLU A 33 3.52 -0.05 -20.24
C GLU A 33 3.75 0.33 -18.77
N GLN A 34 3.28 1.51 -18.35
CA GLN A 34 3.36 1.95 -16.95
C GLN A 34 2.58 1.03 -16.02
N TRP A 35 1.41 0.56 -16.46
CA TRP A 35 0.63 -0.43 -15.72
C TRP A 35 1.35 -1.76 -15.55
N GLU A 36 1.98 -2.25 -16.62
CA GLU A 36 2.72 -3.50 -16.57
C GLU A 36 3.91 -3.39 -15.62
N ARG A 37 4.65 -2.29 -15.65
CA ARG A 37 5.74 -2.02 -14.69
C ARG A 37 5.23 -1.94 -13.26
N PHE A 38 4.09 -1.30 -13.03
CA PHE A 38 3.50 -1.23 -11.70
C PHE A 38 3.04 -2.62 -11.20
N ARG A 39 2.52 -3.46 -12.10
CA ARG A 39 2.19 -4.85 -11.80
C ARG A 39 3.44 -5.63 -11.38
N GLN A 40 4.54 -5.50 -12.13
CA GLN A 40 5.81 -6.15 -11.79
C GLN A 40 6.34 -5.71 -10.43
N LEU A 41 6.32 -4.40 -10.13
CA LEU A 41 6.71 -3.89 -8.82
C LEU A 41 5.86 -4.46 -7.68
N ARG A 42 4.55 -4.65 -7.92
CA ARG A 42 3.67 -5.30 -6.95
C ARG A 42 4.04 -6.77 -6.77
N GLU A 43 4.23 -7.52 -7.85
CA GLU A 43 4.63 -8.93 -7.80
C GLU A 43 5.95 -9.11 -7.02
N MET A 44 6.95 -8.24 -7.27
CA MET A 44 8.23 -8.23 -6.54
C MET A 44 8.09 -7.84 -5.05
N THR A 45 7.04 -7.10 -4.70
CA THR A 45 6.75 -6.76 -3.29
C THR A 45 6.03 -7.94 -2.61
N ASP A 46 5.09 -8.56 -3.32
CA ASP A 46 4.28 -9.68 -2.83
C ASP A 46 5.14 -10.94 -2.62
N ASP A 47 6.13 -11.18 -3.49
CA ASP A 47 7.08 -12.30 -3.36
C ASP A 47 8.28 -11.99 -2.43
N GLY A 48 8.36 -10.76 -1.92
CA GLY A 48 9.40 -10.33 -0.99
C GLY A 48 10.79 -10.14 -1.62
N SER A 49 10.88 -10.05 -2.95
CA SER A 49 12.12 -9.70 -3.66
C SER A 49 12.58 -8.28 -3.35
N ILE A 50 11.63 -7.37 -3.12
CA ILE A 50 11.88 -6.00 -2.67
C ILE A 50 10.95 -5.62 -1.52
N ARG A 51 11.44 -4.74 -0.65
CA ARG A 51 10.65 -4.03 0.35
C ARG A 51 10.52 -2.57 -0.05
N VAL A 52 9.30 -2.09 -0.18
CA VAL A 52 9.01 -0.67 -0.49
C VAL A 52 8.63 0.05 0.79
N THR A 53 9.31 1.16 1.08
CA THR A 53 9.08 2.00 2.26
C THR A 53 9.06 3.48 1.90
N VAL A 54 8.79 4.33 2.88
CA VAL A 54 8.76 5.78 2.74
C VAL A 54 9.87 6.38 3.60
N SER A 55 10.66 7.27 3.00
CA SER A 55 11.72 8.03 3.64
C SER A 55 11.16 8.94 4.73
N ASP A 56 11.84 8.98 5.87
CA ASP A 56 11.57 9.91 6.96
C ASP A 56 11.92 11.36 6.57
N LYS A 57 12.80 11.54 5.58
CA LYS A 57 13.27 12.83 5.08
C LYS A 57 12.61 13.18 3.75
N GLY A 58 11.39 13.69 3.79
CA GLY A 58 10.73 14.22 2.57
C GLY A 58 9.73 13.27 1.91
N GLY A 59 9.58 12.04 2.43
CA GLY A 59 8.52 11.13 2.01
C GLY A 59 8.75 10.48 0.66
N GLU A 60 9.98 10.46 0.14
CA GLU A 60 10.29 9.71 -1.07
C GLU A 60 10.16 8.21 -0.83
N PHE A 61 9.87 7.47 -1.90
CA PHE A 61 9.87 6.01 -1.84
C PHE A 61 11.29 5.47 -1.78
N VAL A 62 11.52 4.51 -0.88
CA VAL A 62 12.77 3.77 -0.75
C VAL A 62 12.50 2.31 -1.08
N ILE A 63 13.24 1.78 -2.06
CA ILE A 63 13.18 0.38 -2.48
C ILE A 63 14.42 -0.33 -1.93
N ILE A 64 14.20 -1.39 -1.15
CA ILE A 64 15.26 -2.17 -0.51
C ILE A 64 15.20 -3.59 -1.10
N PRO A 65 16.22 -4.05 -1.83
CA PRO A 65 16.30 -5.43 -2.30
C PRO A 65 16.39 -6.41 -1.12
N GLN A 66 15.83 -7.62 -1.28
CA GLN A 66 15.82 -8.65 -0.24
C GLN A 66 17.22 -8.95 0.34
N ALA A 67 18.26 -8.97 -0.51
CA ALA A 67 19.63 -9.21 -0.06
C ALA A 67 20.09 -8.16 0.96
N LEU A 68 19.91 -6.88 0.62
CA LEU A 68 20.21 -5.77 1.52
C LEU A 68 19.32 -5.79 2.77
N ASP A 69 18.05 -6.14 2.62
CA ASP A 69 17.11 -6.23 3.74
C ASP A 69 17.55 -7.28 4.79
N ARG A 70 18.04 -8.43 4.31
CA ARG A 70 18.61 -9.48 5.15
C ARG A 70 19.90 -9.02 5.82
N GLU A 71 20.82 -8.41 5.08
CA GLU A 71 22.07 -7.89 5.64
C GLU A 71 21.83 -6.86 6.75
N ILE A 72 20.89 -5.94 6.54
CA ILE A 72 20.48 -4.96 7.56
C ILE A 72 19.92 -5.68 8.79
N THR A 73 19.04 -6.66 8.58
CA THR A 73 18.42 -7.42 9.67
C THR A 73 19.45 -8.21 10.47
N ASP A 74 20.35 -8.93 9.79
CA ASP A 74 21.39 -9.73 10.43
C ASP A 74 22.36 -8.85 11.22
N LEU A 75 22.77 -7.71 10.66
CA LEU A 75 23.62 -6.75 11.36
C LEU A 75 22.91 -6.20 12.60
N HIS A 76 21.63 -5.84 12.48
CA HIS A 76 20.84 -5.33 13.60
C HIS A 76 20.69 -6.35 14.73
N LEU A 77 20.41 -7.61 14.39
CA LEU A 77 20.27 -8.69 15.37
C LEU A 77 21.60 -9.11 16.01
N SER A 78 22.73 -8.87 15.32
CA SER A 78 24.06 -9.13 15.87
C SER A 78 24.50 -8.14 16.95
N ASP A 79 23.77 -7.02 17.10
CA ASP A 79 24.10 -5.98 18.08
C ASP A 79 23.76 -6.41 19.52
N ALA A 80 24.76 -6.97 20.19
CA ALA A 80 24.69 -7.40 21.58
C ALA A 80 24.54 -6.23 22.59
N THR A 81 24.68 -4.97 22.17
CA THR A 81 24.43 -3.81 23.04
C THR A 81 22.94 -3.50 23.16
N ILE A 82 22.15 -3.80 22.12
CA ILE A 82 20.71 -3.59 22.05
C ILE A 82 19.95 -4.78 22.66
N TYR A 83 20.37 -6.01 22.36
CA TYR A 83 19.66 -7.24 22.75
C TYR A 83 20.30 -7.97 23.94
N ARG A 84 20.66 -7.26 25.00
CA ARG A 84 21.18 -7.89 26.23
C ARG A 84 20.08 -8.64 26.97
N GLN A 85 20.32 -9.92 27.25
CA GLN A 85 19.44 -10.74 28.09
C GLN A 85 19.40 -10.14 29.51
N THR A 86 18.27 -9.59 29.91
CA THR A 86 18.07 -9.04 31.26
C THR A 86 17.77 -10.18 32.22
N VAL A 87 18.79 -10.64 32.95
CA VAL A 87 18.62 -11.57 34.09
C VAL A 87 18.17 -10.78 35.32
N TYR A 88 16.86 -10.57 35.47
CA TYR A 88 16.30 -10.15 36.75
C TYR A 88 16.06 -11.38 37.64
N TRP A 89 17.08 -11.78 38.41
CA TRP A 89 16.89 -12.68 39.55
C TRP A 89 16.61 -11.81 40.78
N LYS A 90 15.37 -11.85 41.29
CA LYS A 90 15.05 -11.34 42.62
C LYS A 90 15.41 -12.41 43.64
N SER A 91 16.44 -12.13 44.46
CA SER A 91 16.68 -12.76 45.75
C SER A 91 15.84 -12.12 46.86
#